data_AF-T1AQ37-F1
#
_entry.id   AF-T1AQ37-F1
#
_cell.length_a   1.000
_cell.length_b   1.000
_cell.length_c   1.000
_cell.angle_alpha   90.00
_cell.angle_beta   90.00
_cell.angle_gamma   90.00
#
_symmetry.space_group_name_H-M   'P 1'
#
loop_
_entity.id
_entity.type
_entity.pdbx_description
1 polymer ?
#
loop_
_entity_poly.entity_id
_entity_poly.type
_entity_poly.pdbx_seq_one_letter_code
_entity_poly.pdbx_strand_id
1 'polypeptide(L)' 'DHVWGSSVYVEERTVDVHIRRLRKTLEPFGLDAMVQTVRSAGYRLSADA' A
#
# COMPACT_ATOMS: atom_id res chain seq x y z
N ASP A 1 5.64 13.27 4.20
CA ASP A 1 5.52 14.57 3.52
C ASP A 1 5.14 14.61 2.05
N HIS A 2 5.31 13.57 1.22
CA HIS A 2 5.14 13.74 -0.25
C HIS A 2 3.80 13.28 -0.88
N VAL A 3 2.91 12.62 -0.14
CA VAL A 3 1.72 12.01 -0.80
C VAL A 3 0.39 12.63 -0.36
N TRP A 4 0.30 13.22 0.84
CA TRP A 4 -1.00 13.63 1.40
C TRP A 4 -1.09 15.09 1.86
N GLY A 5 0.02 15.86 1.83
CA GLY A 5 0.03 17.26 2.29
C GLY A 5 -0.24 17.42 3.79
N SER A 6 0.16 18.56 4.36
CA SER A 6 0.23 18.82 5.81
C SER A 6 -1.10 18.95 6.55
N SER A 7 -2.23 18.46 6.00
CA SER A 7 -3.54 18.59 6.65
C SER A 7 -4.52 17.47 6.31
N VAL A 8 -4.05 16.25 6.07
CA VAL A 8 -4.95 15.09 5.99
C VAL A 8 -4.66 14.16 7.16
N TYR A 9 -5.60 14.11 8.11
CA TYR A 9 -5.68 13.07 9.11
C TYR A 9 -6.13 11.78 8.40
N VAL A 10 -5.20 11.15 7.67
CA VAL A 10 -5.45 9.83 7.08
C VAL A 10 -5.39 8.86 8.26
N GLU A 11 -6.54 8.36 8.69
CA GLU A 11 -6.53 7.21 9.61
C GLU A 11 -5.73 6.09 8.96
N GLU A 12 -4.83 5.48 9.72
CA GLU A 12 -4.02 4.32 9.27
C GLU A 12 -4.90 3.22 8.62
N ARG A 13 -6.14 3.10 9.10
CA ARG A 13 -7.17 2.19 8.56
C ARG A 13 -7.62 2.50 7.13
N THR A 14 -7.51 3.75 6.66
CA THR A 14 -7.81 4.14 5.27
C THR A 14 -6.72 3.63 4.32
N VAL A 15 -5.45 3.68 4.74
CA VAL A 15 -4.32 3.17 3.96
C VAL A 15 -4.46 1.67 3.72
N ASP A 16 -4.80 0.91 4.76
CA ASP A 16 -4.99 -0.54 4.65
C ASP A 16 -6.09 -0.92 3.65
N VAL A 17 -7.20 -0.16 3.64
CA VAL A 17 -8.28 -0.36 2.67
C VAL A 17 -7.78 -0.12 1.24
N HIS A 18 -7.01 0.95 1.02
CA HIS A 18 -6.45 1.24 -0.29
C HIS A 18 -5.42 0.20 -0.73
N ILE A 19 -4.55 -0.26 0.17
CA ILE A 19 -3.58 -1.33 -0.11
C ILE A 19 -4.29 -2.64 -0.43
N ARG A 20 -5.35 -2.99 0.31
CA ARG A 20 -6.14 -4.19 0.03
C ARG A 20 -6.81 -4.11 -1.34
N ARG A 21 -7.37 -2.96 -1.70
CA ARG A 21 -7.97 -2.74 -3.02
C ARG A 21 -6.92 -2.83 -4.13
N LEU A 22 -5.76 -2.20 -3.93
CA LEU A 22 -4.65 -2.25 -4.89
C LEU A 22 -4.19 -3.69 -5.15
N ARG A 23 -3.95 -4.48 -4.08
CA ARG A 23 -3.57 -5.89 -4.22
C ARG A 23 -4.60 -6.68 -5.04
N LYS A 24 -5.90 -6.50 -4.75
CA LYS A 24 -6.98 -7.14 -5.54
C LYS A 24 -7.01 -6.72 -7.00
N THR A 25 -6.67 -5.47 -7.31
CA THR A 25 -6.59 -5.01 -8.70
C THR A 25 -5.38 -5.58 -9.44
N LEU A 26 -4.29 -5.88 -8.73
CA LEU A 26 -3.05 -6.44 -9.29
C LEU A 26 -3.06 -7.97 -9.40
N GLU A 27 -3.89 -8.65 -8.60
CA GLU A 27 -4.03 -10.12 -8.56
C GLU A 27 -4.27 -10.75 -9.95
N PRO A 28 -5.14 -10.22 -10.84
CA PRO A 28 -5.34 -10.78 -12.18
C PRO A 28 -4.10 -10.73 -13.07
N PHE A 29 -3.12 -9.90 -12.72
CA PHE A 29 -1.87 -9.73 -13.44
C PHE A 29 -0.69 -10.46 -12.76
N GLY A 30 -0.92 -11.12 -11.62
CA GLY A 30 0.13 -11.76 -10.82
C GLY A 30 1.12 -10.77 -10.18
N LEU A 31 0.70 -9.52 -9.97
CA LEU A 31 1.56 -8.43 -9.46
C LEU A 31 1.24 -8.03 -8.02
N ASP A 32 0.29 -8.67 -7.35
CA ASP A 32 -0.14 -8.35 -5.99
C ASP A 32 0.98 -8.48 -4.96
N ALA A 33 1.93 -9.41 -5.18
CA ALA A 33 3.10 -9.63 -4.36
C ALA A 33 4.10 -8.45 -4.38
N MET A 34 4.04 -7.57 -5.40
CA MET A 34 4.92 -6.39 -5.46
C MET A 34 4.64 -5.42 -4.31
N VAL A 35 3.42 -5.42 -3.77
CA VAL A 35 3.02 -4.59 -2.63
C VAL A 35 3.29 -5.35 -1.34
N GLN A 36 4.43 -5.09 -0.71
CA GLN A 36 4.93 -5.79 0.46
C GLN A 36 4.56 -5.06 1.75
N THR A 37 4.23 -5.82 2.80
CA THR A 37 4.05 -5.29 4.16
C THR A 37 5.41 -5.30 4.87
N VAL A 38 5.89 -4.12 5.27
CA VAL A 38 7.10 -3.96 6.07
C VAL A 38 6.68 -3.77 7.52
N ARG A 39 7.00 -4.76 8.37
CA ARG A 39 6.64 -4.74 9.79
C ARG A 39 7.16 -3.45 10.44
N SER A 40 6.27 -2.76 11.15
CA SER A 40 6.57 -1.50 11.88
C SER A 40 6.97 -0.31 11.00
N ALA A 41 6.87 -0.40 9.68
CA ALA A 41 7.16 0.70 8.75
C ALA A 41 6.03 0.98 7.74
N GLY A 42 5.16 0.01 7.44
CA GLY A 42 4.01 0.18 6.55
C GLY A 42 4.12 -0.68 5.30
N TYR A 43 4.05 -0.06 4.11
CA TYR A 43 4.00 -0.76 2.82
C TYR A 43 5.09 -0.27 1.86
N ARG A 44 5.59 -1.18 1.02
CA ARG A 44 6.59 -0.89 -0.01
C ARG A 44 6.19 -1.54 -1.33
N LEU A 45 6.54 -0.90 -2.44
CA LEU A 45 6.51 -1.50 -3.77
C LEU A 45 7.92 -2.04 -4.11
N SER A 46 8.03 -3.32 -4.44
CA SER A 46 9.29 -3.99 -4.80
C SER A 46 9.06 -4.96 -5.97
N ALA A 47 10.01 -5.04 -6.90
CA ALA A 47 10.00 -6.08 -7.94
C ALA A 47 10.65 -7.39 -7.44
N ASP A 48 11.40 -7.33 -6.34
CA ASP A 48 12.05 -8.47 -5.73
C ASP A 48 11.09 -9.10 -4.72
N ALA A 49 10.64 -10.32 -5.00
CA ALA A 49 9.82 -11.15 -4.11
C ALA A 49 10.70 -11.85 -3.04
#